data_AF-A0A3B8WEB4-F1
#
_entry.id   AF-A0A3B8WEB4-F1
#
_cell.length_a   1.000
_cell.length_b   1.000
_cell.length_c   1.000
_cell.angle_alpha   90.00
_cell.angle_beta   90.00
_cell.angle_gamma   90.00
#
_symmetry.space_group_name_H-M   'P 1'
#
loop_
_entity.id
_entity.type
_entity.pdbx_description
1 polymer ?
#
loop_
_entity_poly.entity_id
_entity_poly.type
_entity_poly.pdbx_seq_one_letter_code
_entity_poly.pdbx_strand_id
1 'polypeptide(L)'
;MTGTSKRIQHFDRALKTVAAHFSRYGRKGAVAPVTRTLECAFETDSQFSDALSASLMLKAQKSPALKAGLEGWNVWGSKSWLDSAQAHEGRTLAEIRATLAPQ
;
A
#
# COMPACT_ATOMS: atom_id res chain seq x y z
N MET A 1 -3.67 -25.66 4.86
CA MET A 1 -2.54 -24.69 4.75
C MET A 1 -2.49 -23.94 3.40
N THR A 2 -3.56 -23.87 2.61
CA THR A 2 -3.56 -23.21 1.28
C THR A 2 -4.04 -21.75 1.29
N GLY A 3 -4.70 -21.30 2.37
CA GLY A 3 -5.26 -19.93 2.49
C GLY A 3 -4.20 -18.85 2.72
N THR A 4 -3.20 -19.13 3.56
CA THR A 4 -2.09 -18.21 3.88
C THR A 4 -1.31 -17.78 2.65
N SER A 5 -0.88 -18.74 1.84
CA SER A 5 -0.10 -18.47 0.63
C SER A 5 -0.91 -17.64 -0.38
N LYS A 6 -2.22 -17.86 -0.47
CA LYS A 6 -3.10 -17.06 -1.34
C LYS A 6 -3.23 -15.61 -0.86
N ARG A 7 -3.39 -15.38 0.45
CA ARG A 7 -3.48 -14.03 1.03
C ARG A 7 -2.21 -13.23 0.81
N ILE A 8 -1.04 -13.85 1.06
CA ILE A 8 0.26 -13.21 0.86
C ILE A 8 0.51 -12.94 -0.64
N GLN A 9 0.20 -13.89 -1.53
CA GLN A 9 0.31 -13.66 -2.97
C GLN A 9 -0.62 -12.55 -3.45
N HIS A 10 -1.83 -12.48 -2.89
CA HIS A 10 -2.78 -11.41 -3.18
C HIS A 10 -2.23 -10.04 -2.72
N PHE A 11 -1.67 -9.97 -1.51
CA PHE A 11 -0.98 -8.78 -1.00
C PHE A 11 0.16 -8.32 -1.91
N ASP A 12 1.07 -9.23 -2.28
CA ASP A 12 2.20 -8.91 -3.13
C ASP A 12 1.73 -8.37 -4.50
N ARG A 13 0.66 -8.94 -5.06
CA ARG A 13 0.04 -8.49 -6.31
C ARG A 13 -0.63 -7.13 -6.16
N ALA A 14 -1.38 -6.91 -5.08
CA ALA A 14 -2.05 -5.64 -4.79
C ALA A 14 -1.00 -4.53 -4.62
N LEU A 15 -0.01 -4.73 -3.77
CA LEU A 15 1.08 -3.78 -3.52
C LEU A 15 1.83 -3.42 -4.81
N LYS A 16 2.14 -4.40 -5.66
CA LYS A 16 2.79 -4.14 -6.95
C LYS A 16 1.89 -3.29 -7.86
N THR A 17 0.62 -3.65 -7.97
CA THR A 17 -0.34 -2.97 -8.87
C THR A 17 -0.61 -1.54 -8.43
N VAL A 18 -0.88 -1.34 -7.15
CA VAL A 18 -1.18 -0.03 -6.57
C VAL A 18 0.04 0.88 -6.63
N ALA A 19 1.23 0.38 -6.29
CA ALA A 19 2.47 1.16 -6.41
C ALA A 19 2.75 1.57 -7.86
N ALA A 20 2.53 0.67 -8.83
CA ALA A 20 2.71 0.98 -10.25
C ALA A 20 1.70 2.03 -10.73
N HIS A 21 0.44 1.95 -10.28
CA HIS A 21 -0.59 2.94 -10.57
C HIS A 21 -0.15 4.33 -10.10
N PHE A 22 0.12 4.50 -8.80
CA PHE A 22 0.55 5.80 -8.27
C PHE A 22 1.84 6.30 -8.92
N SER A 23 2.84 5.43 -9.13
CA SER A 23 4.09 5.81 -9.81
C SER A 23 3.86 6.34 -11.23
N ARG A 24 2.93 5.75 -11.98
CA ARG A 24 2.58 6.19 -13.34
C ARG A 24 2.01 7.61 -13.32
N TYR A 25 1.17 7.93 -12.34
CA TYR A 25 0.56 9.26 -12.23
C TYR A 25 1.52 10.30 -11.64
N GLY A 26 2.37 9.91 -10.68
CA GLY A 26 3.44 10.77 -10.19
C GLY A 26 4.42 11.19 -11.29
N ARG A 27 4.80 10.28 -12.20
CA ARG A 27 5.61 10.64 -13.39
C ARG A 27 4.94 11.62 -14.34
N LYS A 28 3.60 11.63 -14.36
CA LYS A 28 2.81 12.52 -15.21
C LYS A 28 2.50 13.86 -14.55
N GLY A 29 2.84 14.03 -13.26
CA GLY A 29 2.43 15.19 -12.48
C GLY A 29 0.90 15.30 -12.34
N ALA A 30 0.19 14.16 -12.36
CA ALA A 30 -1.26 14.10 -12.30
C ALA A 30 -1.74 13.36 -11.06
N VAL A 31 -2.94 13.69 -10.60
CA VAL A 31 -3.60 12.96 -9.52
C VAL A 31 -4.04 11.59 -10.06
N ALA A 32 -3.70 10.52 -9.34
CA ALA A 32 -4.13 9.18 -9.70
C ALA A 32 -5.67 9.09 -9.59
N PRO A 33 -6.40 8.58 -10.58
CA PRO A 33 -7.82 8.35 -10.43
C PRO A 33 -8.05 7.16 -9.49
N VAL A 34 -9.17 7.20 -8.75
CA VAL A 34 -9.71 6.01 -8.08
C VAL A 34 -10.07 5.00 -9.17
N THR A 35 -9.67 3.75 -8.97
CA THR A 35 -10.01 2.66 -9.88
C THR A 35 -10.56 1.51 -9.07
N ARG A 36 -11.38 0.66 -9.70
CA ARG A 36 -11.90 -0.55 -9.07
C ARG A 36 -10.81 -1.44 -8.47
N THR A 37 -9.62 -1.43 -9.06
CA THR A 37 -8.45 -2.14 -8.53
C THR A 37 -7.95 -1.58 -7.20
N LEU A 38 -7.99 -0.25 -7.03
CA LEU A 38 -7.66 0.39 -5.75
C LEU A 38 -8.72 0.05 -4.71
N GLU A 39 -10.00 0.18 -5.07
CA GLU A 39 -11.11 -0.15 -4.18
C GLU A 39 -10.98 -1.58 -3.67
N CYS A 40 -10.88 -2.57 -4.58
CA CYS A 40 -10.73 -3.97 -4.19
C CYS A 40 -9.45 -4.25 -3.38
N ALA A 41 -8.37 -3.47 -3.54
CA ALA A 41 -7.15 -3.66 -2.77
C ALA A 41 -7.29 -3.21 -1.30
N PHE A 42 -8.16 -2.24 -1.03
CA PHE A 42 -8.42 -1.69 0.31
C PHE A 42 -9.73 -2.20 0.94
N GLU A 43 -10.53 -3.00 0.23
CA GLU A 43 -11.84 -3.49 0.69
C GLU A 43 -11.74 -4.80 1.52
N THR A 44 -10.57 -5.46 1.52
CA THR A 44 -10.44 -6.85 2.03
C THR A 44 -10.62 -7.00 3.54
N ASP A 45 -9.84 -6.27 4.34
CA ASP A 45 -9.93 -6.16 5.81
C ASP A 45 -8.98 -5.06 6.31
N SER A 46 -9.13 -4.62 7.56
CA SER A 46 -8.34 -3.52 8.13
C SER A 46 -6.85 -3.85 8.19
N GLN A 47 -6.48 -5.06 8.61
CA GLN A 47 -5.07 -5.46 8.72
C GLN A 47 -4.37 -5.49 7.36
N PHE A 48 -5.07 -5.98 6.33
CA PHE A 48 -4.56 -5.98 4.95
C PHE A 48 -4.38 -4.54 4.42
N SER A 49 -5.37 -3.68 4.67
CA SER A 49 -5.36 -2.29 4.24
C SER A 49 -4.26 -1.49 4.93
N ASP A 50 -4.08 -1.68 6.24
CA ASP A 50 -3.03 -1.05 7.03
C ASP A 50 -1.64 -1.47 6.53
N ALA A 51 -1.44 -2.77 6.33
CA ALA A 51 -0.21 -3.31 5.79
C ALA A 51 0.08 -2.77 4.38
N LEU A 52 -0.95 -2.60 3.54
CA LEU A 52 -0.82 -2.10 2.18
C LEU A 52 -0.45 -0.61 2.19
N SER A 53 -1.15 0.20 2.99
CA SER A 53 -0.87 1.62 3.19
C SER A 53 0.55 1.86 3.68
N ALA A 54 0.96 1.19 4.77
CA ALA A 54 2.29 1.29 5.32
C ALA A 54 3.37 0.87 4.31
N SER A 55 3.13 -0.22 3.58
CA SER A 55 4.07 -0.70 2.55
C SER A 55 4.22 0.27 1.37
N LEU A 56 3.15 0.93 0.96
CA LEU A 56 3.19 1.96 -0.09
C LEU A 56 4.00 3.17 0.36
N MET A 57 3.77 3.65 1.58
CA MET A 57 4.50 4.78 2.16
C MET A 57 5.99 4.47 2.34
N LEU A 58 6.35 3.27 2.79
CA LEU A 58 7.75 2.82 2.88
C LEU A 58 8.41 2.73 1.49
N LYS A 59 7.71 2.19 0.49
CA LYS A 59 8.23 2.15 -0.88
C LYS A 59 8.42 3.54 -1.47
N ALA A 60 7.56 4.49 -1.12
CA ALA A 60 7.64 5.88 -1.60
C ALA A 60 8.95 6.56 -1.17
N GLN A 61 9.52 6.21 -0.01
CA GLN A 61 10.80 6.75 0.46
C GLN A 61 11.95 6.48 -0.53
N LYS A 62 11.88 5.38 -1.29
CA LYS A 62 12.90 4.97 -2.27
C LYS A 62 12.50 5.24 -3.72
N SER A 63 11.29 5.75 -3.96
CA SER A 63 10.76 5.97 -5.30
C SER A 63 10.09 7.35 -5.41
N PRO A 64 10.80 8.35 -5.97
CA PRO A 64 10.26 9.70 -6.12
C PRO A 64 8.95 9.75 -6.91
N ALA A 65 8.83 8.92 -7.95
CA ALA A 65 7.61 8.82 -8.74
C ALA A 65 6.41 8.29 -7.93
N LEU A 66 6.63 7.27 -7.10
CA LEU A 66 5.59 6.76 -6.22
C LEU A 66 5.20 7.82 -5.18
N LYS A 67 6.19 8.51 -4.61
CA LYS A 67 5.98 9.59 -3.65
C LYS A 67 5.08 10.68 -4.23
N ALA A 68 5.44 11.24 -5.38
CA ALA A 68 4.65 12.26 -6.07
C ALA A 68 3.21 11.78 -6.37
N GLY A 69 3.05 10.51 -6.77
CA GLY A 69 1.72 9.94 -7.03
C GLY A 69 0.84 9.86 -5.79
N LEU A 70 1.42 9.47 -4.65
CA LEU A 70 0.72 9.43 -3.36
C LEU A 70 0.48 10.84 -2.79
N GLU A 71 1.35 11.82 -3.10
CA GLU A 71 1.20 13.21 -2.66
C GLU A 71 -0.04 13.83 -3.30
N GLY A 72 -0.30 13.50 -4.57
CA GLY A 72 -1.53 13.88 -5.26
C GLY A 72 -2.82 13.34 -4.59
N TRP A 73 -2.71 12.33 -3.73
CA TRP A 73 -3.81 11.79 -2.91
C TRP A 73 -3.82 12.32 -1.48
N ASN A 74 -2.96 13.29 -1.17
CA ASN A 74 -2.78 13.82 0.18
C ASN A 74 -2.52 12.72 1.23
N VAL A 75 -1.78 11.67 0.86
CA VAL A 75 -1.49 10.52 1.75
C VAL A 75 -0.86 10.96 3.06
N TRP A 76 0.09 11.90 3.01
CA TRP A 76 0.76 12.44 4.21
C TRP A 76 -0.08 13.43 5.02
N GLY A 77 -1.18 13.94 4.47
CA GLY A 77 -2.15 14.76 5.21
C GLY A 77 -3.37 13.96 5.68
N SER A 78 -3.47 12.68 5.32
CA SER A 78 -4.62 11.84 5.63
C SER A 78 -4.39 11.04 6.90
N LYS A 79 -5.23 11.29 7.92
CA LYS A 79 -5.15 10.61 9.21
C LYS A 79 -5.20 9.09 9.09
N SER A 80 -6.06 8.55 8.24
CA SER A 80 -6.20 7.09 8.07
C SER A 80 -4.91 6.44 7.56
N TRP A 81 -4.22 7.09 6.61
CA TRP A 81 -2.94 6.59 6.09
C TRP A 81 -1.83 6.66 7.13
N LEU A 82 -1.79 7.76 7.89
CA LEU A 82 -0.83 7.94 8.98
C LEU A 82 -1.05 6.92 10.10
N ASP A 83 -2.31 6.68 10.50
CA ASP A 83 -2.66 5.69 11.52
C ASP A 83 -2.24 4.28 11.06
N SER A 84 -2.49 3.91 9.80
CA SER A 84 -2.00 2.65 9.20
C SER A 84 -0.47 2.54 9.21
N ALA A 85 0.24 3.63 8.88
CA ALA A 85 1.70 3.65 8.89
C ALA A 85 2.26 3.51 10.32
N GLN A 86 1.60 4.14 11.29
CA GLN A 86 1.98 4.08 12.71
C GLN A 86 1.81 2.66 13.27
N ALA A 87 0.77 1.93 12.88
CA ALA A 87 0.59 0.52 13.27
C ALA A 87 1.76 -0.40 12.87
N HIS A 88 2.53 0.03 11.87
CA HIS A 88 3.68 -0.68 11.32
C HIS A 88 5.00 0.10 11.46
N GLU A 89 5.05 1.10 12.34
CA GLU A 89 6.23 1.92 12.55
C GLU A 89 7.44 1.07 12.94
N GLY A 90 8.61 1.41 12.40
CA GLY A 90 9.86 0.67 12.62
C GLY A 90 9.96 -0.68 11.90
N ARG A 91 8.91 -1.14 11.22
CA ARG A 91 8.92 -2.43 10.51
C ARG A 91 9.38 -2.29 9.06
N THR A 92 10.10 -3.30 8.59
CA THR A 92 10.46 -3.51 7.19
C THR A 92 9.29 -4.07 6.38
N LEU A 93 9.37 -3.98 5.05
CA LEU A 93 8.35 -4.58 4.15
C LEU A 93 8.17 -6.08 4.39
N ALA A 94 9.24 -6.81 4.74
CA ALA A 94 9.17 -8.24 5.03
C ALA A 94 8.41 -8.52 6.32
N GLU A 95 8.64 -7.71 7.36
CA GLU A 95 7.95 -7.84 8.65
C GLU A 95 6.47 -7.45 8.55
N ILE A 96 6.14 -6.40 7.78
CA ILE A 96 4.74 -6.03 7.50
C ILE A 96 4.05 -7.16 6.73
N ARG A 97 4.70 -7.72 5.71
CA ARG A 97 4.16 -8.86 4.96
C ARG A 97 3.94 -10.07 5.86
N ALA A 98 4.83 -10.30 6.84
CA ALA A 98 4.71 -11.42 7.77
C ALA A 98 3.51 -11.28 8.72
N THR A 99 3.02 -10.06 9.00
CA THR A 99 1.82 -9.90 9.85
C THR A 99 0.56 -10.48 9.21
N LEU A 100 0.56 -10.67 7.89
CA LEU A 100 -0.58 -11.21 7.14
C LEU A 100 -0.58 -12.75 7.09
N ALA A 101 0.46 -13.39 7.60
CA ALA A 101 0.45 -14.84 7.83
C ALA A 101 -0.37 -15.14 9.10
N PRO A 102 -1.23 -16.18 9.10
CA PRO A 102 -1.88 -16.63 10.32
C PRO A 102 -0.81 -17.14 11.28
N GLN A 103 -0.97 -16.79 12.56
CA GLN A 103 -0.22 -17.39 13.67
C GLN A 103 -0.65 -18.84 13.88
#